data_AF-A0A239NUT1-F1
#
_entry.id   AF-A0A239NUT1-F1
#
_cell.length_a   1.000
_cell.length_b   1.000
_cell.length_c   1.000
_cell.angle_alpha   90.00
_cell.angle_beta   90.00
_cell.angle_gamma   90.00
#
_symmetry.space_group_name_H-M   'P 1'
#
loop_
_entity.id
_entity.type
_entity.pdbx_description
1 polymer ?
#
loop_
_entity_poly.entity_id
_entity_poly.type
_entity_poly.pdbx_seq_one_letter_code
_entity_poly.pdbx_strand_id
1 'polypeptide(L)'
;MTPTGDRLTDRFGASGVRLLETGPAVPDLVDAAAWGHTAGLVLPLRVNPYFHTLPEEPVGLRAYARGIGRDLEGDPHASWTRLGSDRAFDLCVAPDGKVWGVLLGYDEPDRFVSSSPALFAESLLEVDTLLEAVTTGEDPEQASAAYQATLRRLESADPEAFADPEHWWPLVLEDIRTTASVRSFATFEFAAPDGTRHLVSEPGSICVHAEERTWSRMYAAGVEPDQVTRIHTELEPCFMPGHYCSMWLEMSFPDATLTHNVSYGETAEERVAGIRELQAFVRSQSEKG
;
A
#
# COMPACT_ATOMS: atom_id res chain seq x y z
N MET A 1 -9.77 -27.60 -10.50
CA MET A 1 -9.18 -26.28 -10.27
C MET A 1 -8.21 -26.45 -9.11
N THR A 2 -6.95 -26.04 -9.26
CA THR A 2 -5.95 -26.14 -8.18
C THR A 2 -6.37 -25.22 -7.03
N PRO A 3 -6.36 -25.69 -5.76
CA PRO A 3 -6.66 -24.84 -4.60
C PRO A 3 -5.78 -23.58 -4.55
N THR A 4 -6.32 -22.48 -4.02
CA THR A 4 -5.62 -21.20 -3.83
C THR A 4 -4.27 -21.37 -3.13
N GLY A 5 -4.24 -22.14 -2.04
CA GLY A 5 -3.04 -22.34 -1.25
C GLY A 5 -1.91 -23.04 -2.01
N ASP A 6 -2.25 -23.98 -2.89
CA ASP A 6 -1.27 -24.65 -3.75
C ASP A 6 -0.73 -23.66 -4.79
N ARG A 7 -1.59 -22.85 -5.41
CA ARG A 7 -1.18 -21.81 -6.37
C ARG A 7 -0.28 -20.74 -5.72
N LEU A 8 -0.60 -20.33 -4.49
CA LEU A 8 0.24 -19.43 -3.70
C LEU A 8 1.60 -20.07 -3.39
N THR A 9 1.62 -21.33 -2.98
CA THR A 9 2.87 -22.05 -2.69
C THR A 9 3.72 -22.21 -3.95
N ASP A 10 3.10 -22.50 -5.10
CA ASP A 10 3.78 -22.57 -6.40
C ASP A 10 4.38 -21.22 -6.82
N ARG A 11 3.64 -20.12 -6.56
CA ARG A 11 4.07 -18.77 -6.94
C ARG A 11 5.18 -18.21 -6.05
N PHE A 12 4.99 -18.25 -4.73
CA PHE A 12 5.88 -17.61 -3.76
C PHE A 12 6.94 -18.56 -3.18
N GLY A 13 6.81 -19.86 -3.46
CA GLY A 13 7.60 -20.91 -2.83
C GLY A 13 7.16 -21.21 -1.40
N ALA A 14 7.52 -22.40 -0.89
CA ALA A 14 7.13 -22.84 0.44
C ALA A 14 7.62 -21.91 1.58
N SER A 15 8.75 -21.21 1.39
CA SER A 15 9.28 -20.23 2.34
C SER A 15 8.70 -18.81 2.15
N GLY A 16 7.98 -18.57 1.05
CA GLY A 16 7.35 -17.28 0.73
C GLY A 16 5.87 -17.23 1.10
N VAL A 17 5.32 -18.30 1.68
CA VAL A 17 3.95 -18.37 2.16
C VAL A 17 3.90 -18.78 3.63
N ARG A 18 2.76 -18.52 4.26
CA ARG A 18 2.42 -18.99 5.60
C ARG A 18 1.07 -19.67 5.56
N LEU A 19 1.03 -20.91 6.06
CA LEU A 19 -0.22 -21.55 6.44
C LEU A 19 -0.63 -21.01 7.81
N LEU A 20 -1.80 -20.39 7.89
CA LEU A 20 -2.36 -19.90 9.13
C LEU A 20 -2.92 -21.09 9.92
N GLU A 21 -2.22 -21.46 10.98
CA GLU A 21 -2.68 -22.52 11.88
C GLU A 21 -3.97 -22.11 12.57
N THR A 22 -4.75 -23.11 13.01
CA THR A 22 -5.88 -22.87 13.91
C THR A 22 -5.38 -22.13 15.14
N GLY A 23 -6.04 -21.02 15.49
CA GLY A 23 -5.59 -20.05 16.50
C GLY A 23 -5.27 -20.63 17.89
N PRO A 24 -4.74 -19.80 18.81
CA PRO A 24 -4.34 -20.25 20.14
C PRO A 24 -5.51 -20.91 20.89
N ALA A 25 -5.19 -21.81 21.83
CA ALA A 25 -6.20 -22.64 22.50
C ALA A 25 -7.24 -21.86 23.34
N VAL A 26 -7.00 -20.58 23.67
CA VAL A 26 -7.94 -19.75 24.44
C VAL A 26 -7.95 -18.28 23.96
N PRO A 27 -8.63 -17.94 22.86
CA PRO A 27 -9.06 -16.59 22.54
C PRO A 27 -10.33 -16.26 23.37
N ASP A 28 -10.65 -14.97 23.59
CA ASP A 28 -12.02 -14.61 23.99
C ASP A 28 -13.00 -15.06 22.87
N LEU A 29 -14.27 -15.31 23.20
CA LEU A 29 -15.30 -15.76 22.24
C LEU A 29 -15.43 -14.79 21.05
N VAL A 30 -15.27 -13.49 21.28
CA VAL A 30 -15.34 -12.47 20.23
C VAL A 30 -14.12 -12.53 19.32
N ASP A 31 -12.92 -12.69 19.89
CA ASP A 31 -11.68 -12.90 19.13
C ASP A 31 -11.74 -14.22 18.34
N ALA A 32 -12.30 -15.28 18.94
CA ALA A 32 -12.41 -16.59 18.32
C ALA A 32 -13.21 -16.59 17.00
N ALA A 33 -14.18 -15.68 16.83
CA ALA A 33 -14.97 -15.57 15.60
C ALA A 33 -14.10 -15.10 14.42
N ALA A 34 -13.35 -14.01 14.58
CA ALA A 34 -12.45 -13.49 13.54
C ALA A 34 -11.33 -14.49 13.20
N TRP A 35 -10.78 -15.15 14.21
CA TRP A 35 -9.79 -16.22 14.04
C TRP A 35 -10.34 -17.47 13.32
N GLY A 36 -11.62 -17.80 13.54
CA GLY A 36 -12.24 -18.95 12.87
C GLY A 36 -12.22 -18.83 11.34
N HIS A 37 -12.29 -17.60 10.82
CA HIS A 37 -12.27 -17.32 9.37
C HIS A 37 -10.88 -17.40 8.73
N THR A 38 -9.80 -17.45 9.52
CA THR A 38 -8.42 -17.49 9.03
C THR A 38 -7.80 -18.88 9.06
N ALA A 39 -8.43 -19.83 9.75
CA ALA A 39 -7.90 -21.18 9.93
C ALA A 39 -7.69 -21.91 8.59
N GLY A 40 -6.47 -22.39 8.35
CA GLY A 40 -6.10 -23.12 7.12
C GLY A 40 -5.89 -22.23 5.90
N LEU A 41 -5.98 -20.90 6.04
CA LEU A 41 -5.66 -19.96 4.98
C LEU A 41 -4.16 -20.02 4.68
N VAL A 42 -3.78 -19.97 3.40
CA VAL A 42 -2.40 -19.74 2.99
C VAL A 42 -2.31 -18.29 2.53
N LEU A 43 -1.35 -17.54 3.07
CA LEU A 43 -1.06 -16.16 2.67
C LEU A 43 0.38 -16.01 2.21
N PRO A 44 0.67 -15.18 1.19
CA PRO A 44 2.05 -14.82 0.88
C PRO A 44 2.64 -14.01 2.03
N LEU A 45 3.96 -14.09 2.24
CA LEU A 45 4.62 -13.27 3.27
C LEU A 45 4.67 -11.78 2.89
N ARG A 46 4.61 -11.49 1.59
CA ARG A 46 4.65 -10.14 1.04
C ARG A 46 4.14 -10.12 -0.40
N VAL A 47 3.51 -9.01 -0.76
CA VAL A 47 3.22 -8.56 -2.12
C VAL A 47 3.54 -7.07 -2.14
N ASN A 48 4.79 -6.72 -2.43
CA ASN A 48 5.27 -5.36 -2.22
C ASN A 48 4.76 -4.40 -3.31
N PRO A 49 4.44 -3.13 -2.95
CA PRO A 49 4.50 -2.55 -1.60
C PRO A 49 3.22 -2.76 -0.76
N TYR A 50 2.18 -3.37 -1.32
CA TYR A 50 0.82 -3.35 -0.77
C TYR A 50 0.54 -4.31 0.39
N PHE A 51 1.34 -5.37 0.57
CA PHE A 51 1.10 -6.33 1.66
C PHE A 51 2.40 -6.87 2.23
N HIS A 52 2.45 -6.97 3.56
CA HIS A 52 3.41 -7.79 4.28
C HIS A 52 2.79 -8.33 5.57
N THR A 53 3.30 -9.47 6.04
CA THR A 53 2.91 -10.10 7.30
C THR A 53 4.14 -10.40 8.17
N LEU A 54 4.02 -10.18 9.49
CA LEU A 54 5.08 -10.41 10.47
C LEU A 54 5.14 -11.87 10.96
N PRO A 55 6.27 -12.31 11.54
CA PRO A 55 6.45 -13.66 12.08
C PRO A 55 5.38 -14.11 13.08
N GLU A 56 4.82 -13.19 13.85
CA GLU A 56 3.85 -13.41 14.92
C GLU A 56 2.39 -13.38 14.46
N GLU A 57 2.13 -13.13 13.17
CA GLU A 57 0.77 -13.03 12.62
C GLU A 57 0.21 -14.36 12.10
N PRO A 58 -1.12 -14.53 12.09
CA PRO A 58 -2.15 -13.57 12.52
C PRO A 58 -2.16 -13.34 14.04
N VAL A 59 -2.62 -12.17 14.47
CA VAL A 59 -2.69 -11.79 15.89
C VAL A 59 -3.96 -11.00 16.16
N GLY A 60 -4.53 -11.07 17.37
CA GLY A 60 -5.64 -10.19 17.75
C GLY A 60 -5.20 -8.72 17.73
N LEU A 61 -6.01 -7.84 17.14
CA LEU A 61 -5.68 -6.43 16.91
C LEU A 61 -5.41 -5.70 18.24
N ARG A 62 -6.17 -5.98 19.30
CA ARG A 62 -5.88 -5.48 20.65
C ARG A 62 -4.51 -5.91 21.19
N ALA A 63 -4.10 -7.14 20.93
CA ALA A 63 -2.80 -7.64 21.40
C ALA A 63 -1.66 -6.94 20.64
N TYR A 64 -1.80 -6.77 19.33
CA TYR A 64 -0.87 -6.00 18.51
C TYR A 64 -0.78 -4.53 18.96
N ALA A 65 -1.93 -3.86 19.11
CA ALA A 65 -2.01 -2.47 19.55
C ALA A 65 -1.26 -2.24 20.88
N ARG A 66 -1.45 -3.12 21.87
CA ARG A 66 -0.70 -3.08 23.13
C ARG A 66 0.81 -3.22 22.92
N GLY A 67 1.23 -4.07 21.98
CA GLY A 67 2.64 -4.26 21.61
C GLY A 67 3.30 -2.99 21.08
N ILE A 68 2.53 -2.14 20.39
CA ILE A 68 3.00 -0.83 19.88
C ILE A 68 2.65 0.35 20.81
N GLY A 69 2.27 0.07 22.06
CA GLY A 69 1.99 1.10 23.07
C GLY A 69 0.67 1.85 22.86
N ARG A 70 -0.30 1.24 22.17
CA ARG A 70 -1.66 1.75 21.97
C ARG A 70 -2.65 0.95 22.82
N ASP A 71 -3.73 1.60 23.24
CA ASP A 71 -4.86 0.94 23.91
C ASP A 71 -6.12 1.09 23.07
N LEU A 72 -6.85 -0.03 22.93
CA LEU A 72 -8.08 -0.14 22.16
C LEU A 72 -9.28 -0.32 23.10
N GLU A 73 -9.26 0.37 24.24
CA GLU A 73 -10.38 0.35 25.19
C GLU A 73 -11.59 1.07 24.57
N GLY A 74 -12.71 0.36 24.44
CA GLY A 74 -13.93 0.89 23.82
C GLY A 74 -13.91 0.97 22.29
N ASP A 75 -12.78 0.62 21.67
CA ASP A 75 -12.61 0.60 20.22
C ASP A 75 -13.37 -0.60 19.59
N PRO A 76 -14.15 -0.38 18.52
CA PRO A 76 -14.97 -1.42 17.91
C PRO A 76 -14.16 -2.50 17.19
N HIS A 77 -12.93 -2.21 16.82
CA HIS A 77 -12.01 -3.11 16.12
C HIS A 77 -11.21 -3.99 17.08
N ALA A 78 -11.29 -3.75 18.39
CA ALA A 78 -10.44 -4.43 19.37
C ALA A 78 -10.46 -5.97 19.30
N SER A 79 -11.57 -6.57 18.84
CA SER A 79 -11.73 -8.01 18.70
C SER A 79 -11.39 -8.56 17.31
N TRP A 80 -10.86 -7.74 16.41
CA TRP A 80 -10.53 -8.14 15.04
C TRP A 80 -9.20 -8.89 15.01
N THR A 81 -8.99 -9.68 13.95
CA THR A 81 -7.74 -10.44 13.76
C THR A 81 -6.90 -9.80 12.67
N ARG A 82 -5.74 -9.29 13.03
CA ARG A 82 -4.78 -8.69 12.11
C ARG A 82 -4.04 -9.77 11.31
N LEU A 83 -4.02 -9.63 9.99
CA LEU A 83 -3.33 -10.50 9.03
C LEU A 83 -1.98 -9.96 8.58
N GLY A 84 -1.81 -8.64 8.59
CA GLY A 84 -0.66 -7.95 8.02
C GLY A 84 -0.93 -6.46 7.88
N SER A 85 -0.14 -5.79 7.07
CA SER A 85 -0.27 -4.36 6.82
C SER A 85 0.17 -3.98 5.41
N ASP A 86 -0.35 -2.85 4.95
CA ASP A 86 0.07 -2.15 3.72
C ASP A 86 1.04 -0.97 4.01
N ARG A 87 1.76 -1.05 5.14
CA ARG A 87 2.67 -0.06 5.76
C ARG A 87 2.02 0.94 6.70
N ALA A 88 0.78 1.37 6.46
CA ALA A 88 0.07 2.26 7.38
C ALA A 88 -1.18 1.60 7.97
N PHE A 89 -2.05 1.06 7.14
CA PHE A 89 -3.26 0.38 7.59
C PHE A 89 -2.92 -1.05 8.03
N ASP A 90 -3.54 -1.46 9.13
CA ASP A 90 -3.54 -2.84 9.60
C ASP A 90 -4.69 -3.58 8.89
N LEU A 91 -4.35 -4.62 8.13
CA LEU A 91 -5.31 -5.41 7.36
C LEU A 91 -5.85 -6.53 8.24
N CYS A 92 -7.13 -6.44 8.57
CA CYS A 92 -7.76 -7.19 9.64
C CYS A 92 -9.01 -7.92 9.17
N VAL A 93 -9.29 -9.07 9.79
CA VAL A 93 -10.52 -9.83 9.64
C VAL A 93 -11.48 -9.43 10.76
N ALA A 94 -12.65 -8.95 10.39
CA ALA A 94 -13.73 -8.65 11.30
C ALA A 94 -14.47 -9.93 11.73
N PRO A 95 -15.27 -9.90 12.82
CA PRO A 95 -16.01 -11.08 13.30
C PRO A 95 -16.98 -11.68 12.27
N ASP A 96 -17.47 -10.89 11.33
CA ASP A 96 -18.34 -11.34 10.22
C ASP A 96 -17.57 -12.03 9.09
N GLY A 97 -16.23 -12.07 9.16
CA GLY A 97 -15.34 -12.71 8.20
C GLY A 97 -14.87 -11.78 7.07
N LYS A 98 -15.29 -10.52 7.04
CA LYS A 98 -14.81 -9.55 6.04
C LYS A 98 -13.41 -9.05 6.38
N VAL A 99 -12.66 -8.65 5.35
CA VAL A 99 -11.33 -8.05 5.49
C VAL A 99 -11.44 -6.54 5.30
N TRP A 100 -10.81 -5.81 6.22
CA TRP A 100 -10.83 -4.36 6.31
C TRP A 100 -9.43 -3.85 6.63
N GLY A 101 -9.06 -2.68 6.10
CA GLY A 101 -7.91 -1.92 6.56
C GLY A 101 -8.35 -0.94 7.64
N VAL A 102 -7.64 -0.91 8.76
CA VAL A 102 -7.86 0.02 9.87
C VAL A 102 -6.58 0.79 10.14
N LEU A 103 -6.67 2.13 10.28
CA LEU A 103 -5.52 2.96 10.64
C LEU A 103 -5.55 3.30 12.13
N LEU A 104 -4.77 2.58 12.94
CA LEU A 104 -4.78 2.74 14.38
C LEU A 104 -4.24 4.12 14.83
N GLY A 105 -5.06 4.83 15.62
CA GLY A 105 -4.66 6.10 16.25
C GLY A 105 -4.89 7.34 15.40
N TYR A 106 -5.58 7.20 14.27
CA TYR A 106 -5.98 8.28 13.38
C TYR A 106 -7.49 8.23 13.14
N ASP A 107 -8.10 9.39 12.90
CA ASP A 107 -9.52 9.50 12.55
C ASP A 107 -9.68 9.34 11.03
N GLU A 108 -9.37 8.14 10.54
CA GLU A 108 -9.47 7.78 9.12
C GLU A 108 -10.53 6.69 8.94
N PRO A 109 -11.35 6.76 7.88
CA PRO A 109 -12.33 5.71 7.59
C PRO A 109 -11.68 4.34 7.37
N ASP A 110 -12.32 3.30 7.90
CA ASP A 110 -11.95 1.92 7.56
C ASP A 110 -12.10 1.70 6.06
N ARG A 111 -11.14 0.99 5.46
CA ARG A 111 -11.15 0.66 4.03
C ARG A 111 -11.61 -0.77 3.85
N PHE A 112 -12.72 -0.98 3.14
CA PHE A 112 -13.13 -2.34 2.80
C PHE A 112 -12.10 -2.96 1.85
N VAL A 113 -11.66 -4.18 2.16
CA VAL A 113 -10.61 -4.88 1.39
C VAL A 113 -11.21 -6.04 0.63
N SER A 114 -11.88 -6.97 1.31
CA SER A 114 -12.42 -8.17 0.65
C SER A 114 -13.55 -8.80 1.46
N SER A 115 -14.45 -9.46 0.75
CA SER A 115 -15.61 -10.14 1.34
C SER A 115 -15.23 -11.39 2.16
N SER A 116 -14.01 -11.91 2.02
CA SER A 116 -13.48 -12.98 2.87
C SER A 116 -11.94 -13.04 2.83
N PRO A 117 -11.27 -13.73 3.78
CA PRO A 117 -9.81 -13.89 3.77
C PRO A 117 -9.32 -14.75 2.59
N ALA A 118 -10.15 -15.68 2.10
CA ALA A 118 -9.84 -16.48 0.92
C ALA A 118 -9.82 -15.63 -0.36
N LEU A 119 -10.78 -14.71 -0.52
CA LEU A 119 -10.80 -13.76 -1.63
C LEU A 119 -9.63 -12.79 -1.54
N PHE A 120 -9.28 -12.33 -0.33
CA PHE A 120 -8.09 -11.51 -0.12
C PHE A 120 -6.81 -12.23 -0.57
N ALA A 121 -6.64 -13.50 -0.22
CA ALA A 121 -5.48 -14.31 -0.63
C ALA A 121 -5.40 -14.55 -2.15
N GLU A 122 -6.53 -14.81 -2.82
CA GLU A 122 -6.60 -14.89 -4.28
C GLU A 122 -6.23 -13.55 -4.92
N SER A 123 -6.75 -12.44 -4.41
CA SER A 123 -6.47 -11.12 -4.95
C SER A 123 -4.99 -10.72 -4.80
N LEU A 124 -4.33 -11.10 -3.69
CA LEU A 124 -2.89 -10.93 -3.52
C LEU A 124 -2.07 -11.69 -4.58
N LEU A 125 -2.48 -12.92 -4.93
CA LEU A 125 -1.83 -13.70 -5.98
C LEU A 125 -1.97 -13.04 -7.35
N GLU A 126 -3.17 -12.55 -7.66
CA GLU A 126 -3.48 -11.86 -8.91
C GLU A 126 -2.69 -10.54 -9.05
N VAL A 127 -2.61 -9.75 -7.97
CA VAL A 127 -1.82 -8.52 -7.95
C VAL A 127 -0.33 -8.78 -8.03
N ASP A 128 0.22 -9.78 -7.35
CA ASP A 128 1.63 -10.15 -7.50
C ASP A 128 1.98 -10.56 -8.95
N THR A 129 1.08 -11.30 -9.59
CA THR A 129 1.24 -11.69 -11.00
C THR A 129 1.20 -10.46 -11.92
N LEU A 130 0.31 -9.51 -11.64
CA LEU A 130 0.25 -8.24 -12.36
C LEU A 130 1.54 -7.44 -12.18
N LEU A 131 2.04 -7.33 -10.95
CA LEU A 131 3.25 -6.58 -10.62
C LEU A 131 4.46 -7.08 -11.39
N GLU A 132 4.67 -8.40 -11.46
CA GLU A 132 5.72 -8.95 -12.32
C GLU A 132 5.50 -8.53 -13.78
N ALA A 133 4.30 -8.71 -14.32
CA ALA A 133 4.00 -8.40 -15.72
C ALA A 133 4.26 -6.93 -16.09
N VAL A 134 3.91 -5.98 -15.22
CA VAL A 134 4.10 -4.54 -15.49
C VAL A 134 5.54 -4.08 -15.23
N THR A 135 6.27 -4.74 -14.33
CA THR A 135 7.65 -4.36 -14.00
C THR A 135 8.68 -4.99 -14.94
N THR A 136 8.44 -6.21 -15.42
CA THR A 136 9.34 -6.91 -16.37
C THR A 136 8.92 -6.74 -17.83
N GLY A 137 7.69 -6.33 -18.09
CA GLY A 137 7.17 -6.15 -19.43
C GLY A 137 7.83 -4.99 -20.16
N GLU A 138 8.48 -5.27 -21.29
CA GLU A 138 9.03 -4.23 -22.17
C GLU A 138 7.95 -3.59 -23.07
N ASP A 139 6.80 -4.27 -23.23
CA ASP A 139 5.71 -3.88 -24.11
C ASP A 139 4.54 -3.23 -23.33
N PRO A 140 4.28 -1.92 -23.52
CA PRO A 140 3.17 -1.21 -22.88
C PRO A 140 1.79 -1.78 -23.21
N GLU A 141 1.58 -2.36 -24.39
CA GLU A 141 0.28 -2.95 -24.75
C GLU A 141 0.01 -4.23 -23.95
N GLN A 142 1.03 -5.06 -23.76
CA GLN A 142 0.95 -6.25 -22.91
C GLN A 142 0.74 -5.89 -21.45
N ALA A 143 1.44 -4.89 -20.92
CA ALA A 143 1.24 -4.40 -19.57
C ALA A 143 -0.20 -3.90 -19.35
N SER A 144 -0.73 -3.12 -20.31
CA SER A 144 -2.13 -2.66 -20.29
C SER A 144 -3.13 -3.82 -20.36
N ALA A 145 -2.89 -4.80 -21.23
CA ALA A 145 -3.74 -5.99 -21.34
C ALA A 145 -3.72 -6.83 -20.04
N ALA A 146 -2.55 -7.00 -19.42
CA ALA A 146 -2.40 -7.70 -18.15
C ALA A 146 -3.15 -6.97 -17.02
N TYR A 147 -3.03 -5.65 -16.94
CA TYR A 147 -3.79 -4.82 -15.99
C TYR A 147 -5.30 -5.02 -16.17
N GLN A 148 -5.81 -4.86 -17.40
CA GLN A 148 -7.24 -4.97 -17.69
C GLN A 148 -7.78 -6.38 -17.42
N ALA A 149 -6.98 -7.42 -17.70
CA ALA A 149 -7.36 -8.79 -17.41
C ALA A 149 -7.43 -9.05 -15.90
N THR A 150 -6.49 -8.49 -15.14
CA THR A 150 -6.43 -8.62 -13.67
C THR A 150 -7.61 -7.89 -13.01
N LEU A 151 -7.88 -6.64 -13.40
CA LEU A 151 -9.04 -5.88 -12.94
C LEU A 151 -10.34 -6.68 -13.11
N ARG A 152 -10.58 -7.24 -14.30
CA ARG A 152 -11.78 -8.05 -14.56
C ARG A 152 -11.85 -9.32 -13.69
N ARG A 153 -10.73 -9.98 -13.41
CA ARG A 153 -10.71 -11.19 -12.56
C ARG A 153 -11.04 -10.83 -11.11
N LEU A 154 -10.45 -9.75 -10.59
CA LEU A 154 -10.69 -9.28 -9.23
C LEU A 154 -12.14 -8.82 -9.04
N GLU A 155 -12.65 -7.97 -9.94
CA GLU A 155 -14.03 -7.47 -9.88
C GLU A 155 -15.06 -8.61 -10.02
N SER A 156 -14.79 -9.59 -10.90
CA SER A 156 -15.67 -10.75 -11.04
C SER A 156 -15.65 -11.68 -9.83
N ALA A 157 -14.53 -11.74 -9.09
CA ALA A 157 -14.38 -12.60 -7.93
C ALA A 157 -15.03 -11.99 -6.68
N ASP A 158 -14.88 -10.67 -6.49
CA ASP A 158 -15.40 -9.94 -5.34
C ASP A 158 -15.99 -8.57 -5.74
N PRO A 159 -17.22 -8.53 -6.31
CA PRO A 159 -17.82 -7.28 -6.75
C PRO A 159 -18.01 -6.24 -5.63
N GLU A 160 -18.17 -6.68 -4.38
CA GLU A 160 -18.34 -5.77 -3.23
C GLU A 160 -17.05 -4.97 -2.98
N ALA A 161 -15.88 -5.58 -3.18
CA ALA A 161 -14.59 -4.91 -3.02
C ALA A 161 -14.33 -3.82 -4.06
N PHE A 162 -15.10 -3.80 -5.16
CA PHE A 162 -15.03 -2.81 -6.23
C PHE A 162 -16.27 -1.91 -6.32
N ALA A 163 -17.20 -2.03 -5.37
CA ALA A 163 -18.43 -1.25 -5.36
C ALA A 163 -18.19 0.25 -5.10
N ASP A 164 -17.06 0.60 -4.50
CA ASP A 164 -16.63 1.96 -4.21
C ASP A 164 -15.16 2.15 -4.65
N PRO A 165 -14.81 3.22 -5.40
CA PRO A 165 -13.44 3.46 -5.83
C PRO A 165 -12.46 3.78 -4.68
N GLU A 166 -12.94 4.09 -3.47
CA GLU A 166 -12.11 4.30 -2.28
C GLU A 166 -11.90 3.02 -1.45
N HIS A 167 -12.45 1.88 -1.91
CA HIS A 167 -12.07 0.58 -1.37
C HIS A 167 -10.61 0.23 -1.72
N TRP A 168 -10.04 -0.68 -0.94
CA TRP A 168 -8.61 -0.91 -0.93
C TRP A 168 -8.06 -1.42 -2.28
N TRP A 169 -8.71 -2.39 -2.92
CA TRP A 169 -8.24 -2.93 -4.21
C TRP A 169 -8.32 -1.92 -5.37
N PRO A 170 -9.42 -1.16 -5.56
CA PRO A 170 -9.44 -0.03 -6.48
C PRO A 170 -8.27 0.94 -6.30
N LEU A 171 -7.94 1.32 -5.06
CA LEU A 171 -6.81 2.20 -4.76
C LEU A 171 -5.46 1.58 -5.12
N VAL A 172 -5.24 0.29 -4.79
CA VAL A 172 -4.03 -0.45 -5.18
C VAL A 172 -3.86 -0.46 -6.70
N LEU A 173 -4.92 -0.79 -7.45
CA LEU A 173 -4.85 -0.82 -8.92
C LEU A 173 -4.67 0.59 -9.51
N GLU A 174 -5.29 1.61 -8.91
CA GLU A 174 -5.09 3.00 -9.29
C GLU A 174 -3.61 3.39 -9.19
N ASP A 175 -2.96 3.04 -8.08
CA ASP A 175 -1.55 3.31 -7.84
C ASP A 175 -0.63 2.61 -8.87
N ILE A 176 -0.83 1.30 -9.10
CA ILE A 176 -0.09 0.54 -10.13
C ILE A 176 -0.22 1.22 -11.50
N ARG A 177 -1.45 1.59 -11.88
CA ARG A 177 -1.73 2.24 -13.16
C ARG A 177 -1.06 3.60 -13.23
N THR A 178 -1.14 4.41 -12.19
CA THR A 178 -0.62 5.78 -12.15
C THR A 178 0.90 5.78 -12.26
N THR A 179 1.59 4.99 -11.44
CA THR A 179 3.05 4.88 -11.45
C THR A 179 3.60 4.29 -12.76
N ALA A 180 2.80 3.49 -13.49
CA ALA A 180 3.14 3.01 -14.83
C ALA A 180 2.86 4.03 -15.95
N SER A 181 1.98 5.00 -15.74
CA SER A 181 1.46 5.89 -16.81
C SER A 181 2.09 7.28 -16.84
N VAL A 182 2.55 7.79 -15.70
CA VAL A 182 3.14 9.12 -15.62
C VAL A 182 4.38 9.10 -14.75
N ARG A 183 5.43 9.77 -15.24
CA ARG A 183 6.69 9.92 -14.51
C ARG A 183 6.71 11.30 -13.86
N SER A 184 6.55 11.33 -12.55
CA SER A 184 6.70 12.53 -11.72
C SER A 184 8.03 12.52 -10.96
N PHE A 185 8.49 13.69 -10.56
CA PHE A 185 9.71 13.89 -9.77
C PHE A 185 9.43 14.40 -8.36
N ALA A 186 10.35 14.07 -7.46
CA ALA A 186 10.45 14.66 -6.13
C ALA A 186 11.86 15.19 -5.90
N THR A 187 11.95 16.43 -5.44
CA THR A 187 13.20 17.14 -5.19
C THR A 187 13.31 17.47 -3.72
N PHE A 188 14.41 17.03 -3.10
CA PHE A 188 14.71 17.25 -1.69
C PHE A 188 15.90 18.21 -1.58
N GLU A 189 15.76 19.25 -0.75
CA GLU A 189 16.84 20.11 -0.30
C GLU A 189 17.34 19.63 1.07
N PHE A 190 18.65 19.49 1.24
CA PHE A 190 19.26 19.23 2.54
C PHE A 190 20.49 20.09 2.79
N ALA A 191 20.78 20.35 4.06
CA ALA A 191 21.96 21.07 4.50
C ALA A 191 23.05 20.11 4.99
N ALA A 192 24.23 20.18 4.38
CA ALA A 192 25.42 19.49 4.86
C ALA A 192 25.94 20.13 6.17
N PRO A 193 26.79 19.43 6.95
CA PRO A 193 27.32 19.96 8.21
C PRO A 193 28.11 21.28 8.08
N ASP A 194 28.64 21.58 6.90
CA ASP A 194 29.35 22.82 6.59
C ASP A 194 28.40 23.99 6.23
N GLY A 195 27.09 23.74 6.23
CA GLY A 195 26.03 24.69 5.85
C GLY A 195 25.75 24.76 4.34
N THR A 196 26.46 23.98 3.52
CA THR A 196 26.22 23.90 2.07
C THR A 196 24.87 23.23 1.82
N ARG A 197 24.08 23.80 0.90
CA ARG A 197 22.79 23.23 0.50
C ARG A 197 22.93 22.40 -0.76
N HIS A 198 22.30 21.24 -0.76
CA HIS A 198 22.28 20.32 -1.88
C HIS A 198 20.84 19.99 -2.27
N LEU A 199 20.65 19.73 -3.56
CA LEU A 199 19.37 19.29 -4.11
C LEU A 199 19.57 17.89 -4.71
N VAL A 200 18.65 16.98 -4.39
CA VAL A 200 18.56 15.66 -5.01
C VAL A 200 17.17 15.54 -5.61
N SER A 201 17.11 15.16 -6.88
CA SER A 201 15.85 14.97 -7.60
C SER A 201 15.88 13.62 -8.28
N GLU A 202 14.92 12.77 -7.95
CA GLU A 202 14.71 11.50 -8.64
C GLU A 202 13.25 11.42 -9.12
N PRO A 203 13.02 10.76 -10.26
CA PRO A 203 11.69 10.41 -10.71
C PRO A 203 11.22 9.10 -10.10
N GLY A 204 9.92 8.94 -9.94
CA GLY A 204 9.32 7.65 -9.59
C GLY A 204 9.62 6.55 -10.62
N SER A 205 9.30 5.31 -10.23
CA SER A 205 9.23 4.15 -11.12
C SER A 205 7.94 3.37 -10.85
N ILE A 206 7.70 2.32 -11.61
CA ILE A 206 6.52 1.46 -11.43
C ILE A 206 6.48 0.98 -9.97
N CYS A 207 5.38 1.30 -9.27
CA CYS A 207 5.13 0.97 -7.86
C CYS A 207 6.21 1.48 -6.87
N VAL A 208 6.95 2.55 -7.23
CA VAL A 208 7.86 3.26 -6.34
C VAL A 208 7.70 4.76 -6.57
N HIS A 209 7.24 5.47 -5.55
CA HIS A 209 6.96 6.90 -5.66
C HIS A 209 8.26 7.70 -5.70
N ALA A 210 8.20 8.89 -6.28
CA ALA A 210 9.40 9.71 -6.48
C ALA A 210 10.04 10.09 -5.14
N GLU A 211 9.20 10.34 -4.13
CA GLU A 211 9.56 10.68 -2.76
C GLU A 211 10.32 9.53 -2.09
N GLU A 212 9.80 8.31 -2.18
CA GLU A 212 10.46 7.10 -1.66
C GLU A 212 11.81 6.87 -2.34
N ARG A 213 11.88 7.03 -3.66
CA ARG A 213 13.11 6.81 -4.44
C ARG A 213 14.16 7.87 -4.13
N THR A 214 13.77 9.15 -4.12
CA THR A 214 14.67 10.26 -3.79
C THR A 214 15.23 10.09 -2.38
N TRP A 215 14.38 9.80 -1.40
CA TRP A 215 14.83 9.57 -0.03
C TRP A 215 15.73 8.34 0.08
N SER A 216 15.37 7.21 -0.52
CA SER A 216 16.19 5.99 -0.48
C SER A 216 17.61 6.25 -0.98
N ARG A 217 17.77 7.08 -2.03
CA ARG A 217 19.07 7.51 -2.54
C ARG A 217 19.84 8.39 -1.54
N MET A 218 19.16 9.36 -0.93
CA MET A 218 19.76 10.27 0.05
C MET A 218 20.19 9.53 1.32
N TYR A 219 19.31 8.68 1.85
CA TYR A 219 19.59 7.84 3.02
C TYR A 219 20.78 6.91 2.76
N ALA A 220 20.84 6.27 1.58
CA ALA A 220 22.00 5.46 1.19
C ALA A 220 23.30 6.27 1.07
N ALA A 221 23.21 7.59 0.84
CA ALA A 221 24.35 8.51 0.83
C ALA A 221 24.69 9.07 2.24
N GLY A 222 23.98 8.64 3.29
CA GLY A 222 24.21 9.05 4.67
C GLY A 222 23.60 10.40 5.03
N VAL A 223 22.56 10.84 4.32
CA VAL A 223 21.78 12.02 4.72
C VAL A 223 20.79 11.61 5.81
N GLU A 224 20.80 12.34 6.92
CA GLU A 224 19.87 12.15 8.03
C GLU A 224 18.59 12.99 7.82
N PRO A 225 17.43 12.56 8.36
CA PRO A 225 16.16 13.25 8.10
C PRO A 225 16.11 14.72 8.56
N ASP A 226 16.76 15.04 9.68
CA ASP A 226 16.83 16.38 10.26
C ASP A 226 17.65 17.37 9.40
N GLN A 227 18.42 16.87 8.44
CA GLN A 227 19.14 17.70 7.47
C GLN A 227 18.26 18.21 6.34
N VAL A 228 17.09 17.59 6.10
CA VAL A 228 16.19 17.94 5.00
C VAL A 228 15.42 19.22 5.36
N THR A 229 15.54 20.24 4.52
CA THR A 229 14.95 21.57 4.76
C THR A 229 13.72 21.82 3.90
N ARG A 230 13.64 21.23 2.70
CA ARG A 230 12.53 21.40 1.76
C ARG A 230 12.30 20.15 0.93
N ILE A 231 11.04 19.89 0.63
CA ILE A 231 10.60 18.82 -0.25
C ILE A 231 9.63 19.43 -1.26
N HIS A 232 9.91 19.23 -2.55
CA HIS A 232 9.06 19.69 -3.63
C HIS A 232 8.74 18.54 -4.57
N THR A 233 7.45 18.25 -4.76
CA THR A 233 6.97 17.17 -5.63
C THR A 233 6.17 17.72 -6.81
N GLU A 234 6.22 17.06 -7.96
CA GLU A 234 5.40 17.50 -9.09
C GLU A 234 3.91 17.17 -8.89
N LEU A 235 3.63 16.06 -8.23
CA LEU A 235 2.31 15.65 -7.79
C LEU A 235 2.29 15.70 -6.26
N GLU A 236 1.20 16.18 -5.68
CA GLU A 236 0.99 16.12 -4.23
C GLU A 236 1.24 14.70 -3.68
N PRO A 237 1.98 14.55 -2.57
CA PRO A 237 2.27 13.25 -2.00
C PRO A 237 1.01 12.45 -1.69
N CYS A 238 1.02 11.18 -2.06
CA CYS A 238 -0.16 10.33 -1.99
C CYS A 238 -0.56 9.94 -0.55
N PHE A 239 -1.84 9.58 -0.37
CA PHE A 239 -2.33 8.82 0.79
C PHE A 239 -2.92 7.45 0.36
N MET A 240 -2.13 6.72 -0.44
CA MET A 240 -2.53 5.48 -1.11
C MET A 240 -1.93 4.23 -0.43
N PRO A 241 -2.62 3.08 -0.48
CA PRO A 241 -2.11 1.81 0.03
C PRO A 241 -0.69 1.50 -0.43
N GLY A 242 0.14 1.00 0.47
CA GLY A 242 1.53 0.67 0.18
C GLY A 242 2.50 1.85 0.23
N HIS A 243 2.04 3.10 0.17
CA HIS A 243 2.94 4.26 0.02
C HIS A 243 2.77 5.30 1.12
N TYR A 244 1.57 5.88 1.26
CA TYR A 244 1.24 6.89 2.28
C TYR A 244 2.27 8.04 2.36
N CYS A 245 2.74 8.53 1.22
CA CYS A 245 3.80 9.53 1.13
C CYS A 245 3.49 10.79 1.93
N SER A 246 2.25 11.31 1.93
CA SER A 246 1.89 12.50 2.72
C SER A 246 2.17 12.29 4.21
N MET A 247 1.63 11.21 4.78
CA MET A 247 1.82 10.82 6.18
C MET A 247 3.29 10.52 6.50
N TRP A 248 3.94 9.72 5.67
CA TRP A 248 5.34 9.32 5.88
C TRP A 248 6.29 10.51 5.86
N LEU A 249 6.10 11.45 4.93
CA LEU A 249 6.93 12.65 4.84
C LEU A 249 6.73 13.58 6.03
N GLU A 250 5.49 13.79 6.45
CA GLU A 250 5.18 14.62 7.64
C GLU A 250 5.82 14.03 8.90
N MET A 251 5.78 12.71 9.07
CA MET A 251 6.38 12.03 10.21
C MET A 251 7.92 12.02 10.16
N SER A 252 8.51 11.87 8.98
CA SER A 252 9.96 11.70 8.81
C SER A 252 10.72 13.02 8.72
N PHE A 253 10.08 14.06 8.17
CA PHE A 253 10.69 15.37 7.92
C PHE A 253 9.83 16.51 8.48
N PRO A 254 9.54 16.51 9.79
CA PRO A 254 8.57 17.44 10.39
C PRO A 254 8.95 18.91 10.26
N ASP A 255 10.24 19.22 10.11
CA ASP A 255 10.76 20.59 9.96
C ASP A 255 10.91 21.03 8.49
N ALA A 256 10.73 20.11 7.53
CA ALA A 256 10.89 20.42 6.11
C ALA A 256 9.65 21.12 5.54
N THR A 257 9.85 22.13 4.70
CA THR A 257 8.74 22.73 3.94
C THR A 257 8.35 21.83 2.78
N LEU A 258 7.14 21.27 2.81
CA LEU A 258 6.57 20.48 1.72
C LEU A 258 5.76 21.38 0.76
N THR A 259 5.99 21.22 -0.54
CA THR A 259 5.26 21.92 -1.61
C THR A 259 5.02 20.99 -2.80
N HIS A 260 4.01 21.27 -3.62
CA HIS A 260 3.73 20.52 -4.84
C HIS A 260 3.30 21.42 -6.00
N ASN A 261 3.39 20.92 -7.24
CA ASN A 261 2.89 21.64 -8.43
C ASN A 261 1.41 21.38 -8.70
N VAL A 262 1.00 20.12 -8.65
CA VAL A 262 -0.37 19.67 -8.97
C VAL A 262 -0.94 18.94 -7.78
N SER A 263 -2.17 19.28 -7.38
CA SER A 263 -2.88 18.57 -6.32
C SER A 263 -3.29 17.17 -6.81
N TYR A 264 -3.15 16.17 -5.94
CA TYR A 264 -3.58 14.81 -6.22
C TYR A 264 -5.01 14.61 -5.72
N GLY A 265 -5.36 15.20 -4.58
CA GLY A 265 -6.72 15.17 -4.05
C GLY A 265 -7.08 13.91 -3.26
N GLU A 266 -8.25 13.95 -2.65
CA GLU A 266 -8.71 12.95 -1.67
C GLU A 266 -9.68 11.94 -2.28
N THR A 267 -10.40 12.30 -3.35
CA THR A 267 -11.33 11.39 -4.04
C THR A 267 -10.77 10.86 -5.36
N ALA A 268 -11.30 9.73 -5.83
CA ALA A 268 -10.97 9.16 -7.14
C ALA A 268 -11.17 10.15 -8.30
N GLU A 269 -12.21 11.00 -8.26
CA GLU A 269 -12.39 12.01 -9.31
C GLU A 269 -11.28 13.07 -9.30
N GLU A 270 -10.89 13.53 -8.11
CA GLU A 270 -9.81 14.50 -7.94
C GLU A 270 -8.47 13.91 -8.38
N ARG A 271 -8.16 12.68 -7.97
CA ARG A 271 -6.95 11.96 -8.38
C ARG A 271 -6.88 11.78 -9.89
N VAL A 272 -7.98 11.42 -10.54
CA VAL A 272 -8.05 11.36 -12.01
C VAL A 272 -7.82 12.74 -12.65
N ALA A 273 -8.36 13.81 -12.07
CA ALA A 273 -8.13 15.17 -12.56
C ALA A 273 -6.66 15.61 -12.38
N GLY A 274 -6.07 15.38 -11.21
CA GLY A 274 -4.68 15.67 -10.90
C GLY A 274 -3.70 14.96 -11.83
N ILE A 275 -3.92 13.67 -12.12
CA ILE A 275 -3.08 12.94 -13.08
C ILE A 275 -3.18 13.51 -14.50
N ARG A 276 -4.38 13.92 -14.94
CA ARG A 276 -4.54 14.57 -16.26
C ARG A 276 -3.83 15.91 -16.31
N GLU A 277 -3.88 16.68 -15.23
CA GLU A 277 -3.19 17.96 -15.12
C GLU A 277 -1.67 17.78 -15.11
N LEU A 278 -1.15 16.83 -14.32
CA LEU A 278 0.28 16.49 -14.32
C LEU A 278 0.77 16.09 -15.72
N GLN A 279 0.02 15.26 -16.44
CA GLN A 279 0.36 14.88 -17.82
C GLN A 279 0.39 16.09 -18.76
N ALA A 280 -0.51 17.06 -18.58
CA ALA A 280 -0.48 18.32 -19.34
C ALA A 280 0.75 19.17 -18.97
N PHE A 281 1.08 19.26 -17.69
CA PHE A 281 2.27 19.97 -17.19
C PHE A 281 3.56 19.40 -17.78
N VAL A 282 3.77 18.08 -17.69
CA VAL A 282 4.97 17.38 -18.19
C VAL A 282 5.14 17.56 -19.70
N ARG A 283 4.05 17.49 -20.49
CA ARG A 283 4.09 17.77 -21.94
C ARG A 283 4.53 19.21 -22.22
N SER A 284 3.99 20.18 -21.50
CA SER A 284 4.32 21.60 -21.70
C SER A 284 5.78 21.94 -21.37
N GLN A 285 6.41 21.21 -20.45
CA GLN A 285 7.84 21.35 -20.13
C GLN A 285 8.71 20.73 -21.22
N SER A 286 8.30 19.58 -21.77
CA SER A 286 9.02 18.88 -22.84
C SER A 286 9.03 19.66 -24.16
N GLU A 287 8.02 20.49 -24.41
CA GLU A 287 7.92 21.34 -25.61
C GLU A 287 8.76 22.64 -25.52
N LYS A 288 9.22 23.01 -24.31
CA LYS A 288 10.00 24.24 -24.05
C LYS A 288 11.50 24.00 -23.90
N GLY A 289 11.94 22.76 -23.72
CA GLY A 289 13.36 22.36 -23.60
C GLY A 289 13.93 21.84 -24.91
#